data_AF-A0A1S1CU52-F1
#
_entry.id   AF-A0A1S1CU52-F1
#
_cell.length_a   1.000
_cell.length_b   1.000
_cell.length_c   1.000
_cell.angle_alpha   90.00
_cell.angle_beta   90.00
_cell.angle_gamma   90.00
#
_symmetry.space_group_name_H-M   'P 1'
#
loop_
_entity.id
_entity.type
_entity.pdbx_description
1 polymer ?
#
loop_
_entity_poly.entity_id
_entity_poly.type
_entity_poly.pdbx_seq_one_letter_code
_entity_poly.pdbx_strand_id
1 'polypeptide(L)'
;MNSEQIEKFKQEIECIIKEKNYISLRYVLFDETNRTPFAVHIFYKDNLFMVNSRDERAYVIGRTFEFDNFSEAEKKFFNVLDFIVREGRRDISNRGSYMYSSPLWDKP
;
A
#
# COMPACT_ATOMS: atom_id res chain seq x y z
N MET A 1 3.92 18.92 -8.39
CA MET A 1 5.05 18.30 -7.65
C MET A 1 6.14 17.91 -8.64
N ASN A 2 7.41 18.14 -8.33
CA ASN A 2 8.52 17.78 -9.23
C ASN A 2 9.01 16.34 -8.98
N SER A 3 9.83 15.83 -9.91
CA SER A 3 10.36 14.45 -9.86
C SER A 3 11.29 14.22 -8.66
N GLU A 4 12.11 15.19 -8.28
CA GLU A 4 13.03 15.07 -7.15
C GLU A 4 12.29 14.89 -5.82
N GLN A 5 11.19 15.62 -5.63
CA GLN A 5 10.38 15.51 -4.42
C GLN A 5 9.63 14.17 -4.36
N ILE A 6 9.11 13.69 -5.49
CA ILE A 6 8.52 12.34 -5.59
C ILE A 6 9.56 11.28 -5.20
N GLU A 7 10.79 11.42 -5.68
CA GLU A 7 11.86 10.45 -5.37
C GLU A 7 12.21 10.43 -3.88
N LYS A 8 12.27 11.59 -3.22
CA LYS A 8 12.47 11.66 -1.76
C LYS A 8 11.36 10.93 -1.00
N PHE A 9 10.11 11.13 -1.39
CA PHE A 9 8.97 10.44 -0.76
C PHE A 9 8.97 8.93 -1.02
N LYS A 10 9.37 8.49 -2.22
CA LYS A 10 9.57 7.06 -2.49
C LYS A 10 10.62 6.45 -1.56
N GLN A 11 11.77 7.11 -1.43
CA GLN A 11 12.86 6.64 -0.56
C GLN A 11 12.46 6.56 0.91
N GLU A 12 11.69 7.54 1.40
CA GLU A 12 11.15 7.55 2.76
C GLU A 12 10.23 6.33 3.00
N ILE A 13 9.26 6.11 2.12
CA ILE A 13 8.35 4.95 2.19
C ILE A 13 9.13 3.64 2.10
N GLU A 14 10.08 3.52 1.17
CA GLU A 14 10.89 2.31 1.00
C GLU A 14 11.76 2.01 2.21
N CYS A 15 12.27 3.03 2.91
CA CYS A 15 12.99 2.87 4.17
C CYS A 15 12.10 2.21 5.22
N ILE A 16 10.89 2.76 5.43
CA ILE A 16 9.92 2.23 6.40
C ILE A 16 9.43 0.82 6.00
N ILE A 17 9.21 0.56 4.71
CA ILE A 17 8.86 -0.79 4.20
C ILE A 17 9.94 -1.81 4.56
N LYS A 18 11.23 -1.46 4.41
CA LYS A 18 12.33 -2.34 4.77
C LYS A 18 12.39 -2.55 6.29
N GLU A 19 12.27 -1.49 7.08
CA GLU A 19 12.26 -1.56 8.55
C GLU A 19 11.11 -2.43 9.10
N LYS A 20 9.92 -2.32 8.51
CA LYS A 20 8.75 -3.15 8.85
C LYS A 20 8.76 -4.55 8.23
N ASN A 21 9.72 -4.86 7.36
CA ASN A 21 9.77 -6.10 6.57
C ASN A 21 8.55 -6.31 5.65
N TYR A 22 7.99 -5.22 5.10
CA TYR A 22 6.81 -5.21 4.25
C TYR A 22 7.09 -5.43 2.76
N ILE A 23 8.33 -5.80 2.42
CA ILE A 23 8.83 -5.99 1.05
C ILE A 23 7.99 -7.00 0.25
N SER A 24 7.36 -7.95 0.93
CA SER A 24 6.49 -8.97 0.29
C SER A 24 5.03 -8.55 0.11
N LEU A 25 4.62 -7.38 0.63
CA LEU A 25 3.31 -6.83 0.36
C LEU A 25 3.26 -6.22 -1.04
N ARG A 26 2.06 -6.21 -1.62
CA ARG A 26 1.83 -5.54 -2.91
C ARG A 26 1.52 -4.07 -2.67
N TYR A 27 2.40 -3.19 -3.16
CA TYR A 27 2.19 -1.75 -3.12
C TYR A 27 2.75 -1.08 -4.38
N VAL A 28 2.27 0.12 -4.67
CA VAL A 28 2.71 0.93 -5.82
C VAL A 28 2.92 2.37 -5.38
N LEU A 29 4.09 2.93 -5.70
CA LEU A 29 4.49 4.28 -5.31
C LEU A 29 4.51 5.22 -6.52
N PHE A 30 3.65 6.23 -6.48
CA PHE A 30 3.55 7.33 -7.46
C PHE A 30 3.40 6.85 -8.91
N ASP A 31 2.63 5.79 -9.13
CA ASP A 31 2.17 5.32 -10.43
C ASP A 31 0.68 4.95 -10.35
N GLU A 32 -0.16 5.82 -10.90
CA GLU A 32 -1.63 5.62 -10.95
C GLU A 32 -2.00 4.55 -11.99
N THR A 33 -1.19 4.38 -13.03
CA THR A 33 -1.49 3.54 -14.19
C THR A 33 -1.18 2.07 -13.97
N ASN A 34 -0.33 1.77 -12.99
CA ASN A 34 0.01 0.40 -12.61
C ASN A 34 -1.24 -0.41 -12.24
N ARG A 35 -1.32 -1.64 -12.75
CA ARG A 35 -2.47 -2.54 -12.55
C ARG A 35 -2.14 -3.75 -11.69
N THR A 36 -1.18 -3.64 -10.77
CA THR A 36 -0.84 -4.73 -9.84
C THR A 36 -2.07 -5.10 -9.00
N PRO A 37 -2.59 -6.33 -9.10
CA PRO A 37 -3.74 -6.76 -8.33
C PRO A 37 -3.44 -6.78 -6.82
N PHE A 38 -4.45 -6.44 -6.02
CA PHE A 38 -4.35 -6.38 -4.54
C PHE A 38 -3.35 -5.36 -3.99
N ALA A 39 -2.81 -4.46 -4.83
CA ALA A 39 -1.86 -3.47 -4.37
C ALA A 39 -2.53 -2.32 -3.59
N VAL A 40 -1.79 -1.76 -2.63
CA VAL A 40 -2.08 -0.44 -2.08
C VAL A 40 -1.28 0.60 -2.87
N HIS A 41 -1.96 1.60 -3.40
CA HIS A 41 -1.32 2.70 -4.12
C HIS A 41 -1.24 3.93 -3.24
N ILE A 42 -0.13 4.65 -3.37
CA ILE A 42 0.00 6.06 -2.96
C ILE A 42 0.53 6.85 -4.16
N PHE A 43 -0.14 7.92 -4.55
CA PHE A 43 0.26 8.75 -5.69
C PHE A 43 -0.22 10.19 -5.52
N TYR A 44 0.20 11.08 -6.43
CA TYR A 44 -0.17 12.49 -6.40
C TYR A 44 -0.94 12.87 -7.66
N LYS A 45 -2.12 13.46 -7.50
CA LYS A 45 -3.03 13.83 -8.59
C LYS A 45 -3.89 15.01 -8.16
N ASP A 46 -4.14 15.94 -9.08
CA ASP A 46 -5.03 17.09 -8.85
C ASP A 46 -4.71 17.87 -7.57
N ASN A 47 -3.41 18.06 -7.31
CA ASN A 47 -2.82 18.69 -6.13
C ASN A 47 -3.00 17.97 -4.78
N LEU A 48 -3.49 16.74 -4.79
CA LEU A 48 -3.74 15.92 -3.61
C LEU A 48 -2.91 14.63 -3.63
N PHE A 49 -2.53 14.16 -2.45
CA PHE A 49 -2.01 12.81 -2.25
C PHE A 49 -3.17 11.83 -2.12
N MET A 50 -3.14 10.78 -2.93
CA MET A 50 -4.19 9.78 -3.05
C MET A 50 -3.71 8.44 -2.50
N VAL A 51 -4.53 7.78 -1.69
CA VAL A 51 -4.29 6.41 -1.22
C VAL A 51 -5.49 5.53 -1.52
N ASN A 52 -5.29 4.39 -2.19
CA ASN A 52 -6.36 3.42 -2.42
C ASN A 52 -5.84 1.98 -2.50
N SER A 53 -6.76 1.02 -2.39
CA SER A 53 -6.47 -0.41 -2.51
C SER A 53 -7.13 -0.96 -3.77
N ARG A 54 -6.52 -2.00 -4.35
CA ARG A 54 -7.01 -2.65 -5.57
C ARG A 54 -7.57 -4.05 -5.32
N ASP A 55 -8.48 -4.50 -6.16
CA ASP A 55 -8.95 -5.89 -6.21
C ASP A 55 -8.09 -6.76 -7.14
N GLU A 56 -8.55 -7.99 -7.35
CA GLU A 56 -7.94 -8.97 -8.26
C GLU A 56 -7.89 -8.51 -9.72
N ARG A 57 -8.78 -7.59 -10.12
CA ARG A 57 -8.89 -6.99 -11.48
C ARG A 57 -8.20 -5.63 -11.57
N ALA A 58 -7.53 -5.24 -10.50
CA ALA A 58 -6.91 -3.94 -10.30
C ALA A 58 -7.88 -2.74 -10.24
N TYR A 59 -9.17 -2.99 -9.95
CA TYR A 59 -10.13 -1.91 -9.71
C TYR A 59 -9.97 -1.35 -8.30
N VAL A 60 -10.25 -0.06 -8.12
CA VAL A 60 -10.27 0.57 -6.78
C VAL A 60 -11.36 -0.10 -5.95
N ILE A 61 -10.99 -0.62 -4.78
CA ILE A 61 -11.95 -1.08 -3.78
C ILE A 61 -12.26 0.06 -2.82
N GLY A 62 -13.54 0.32 -2.61
CA GLY A 62 -14.01 1.35 -1.69
C GLY A 62 -13.69 2.76 -2.21
N ARG A 63 -13.38 3.68 -1.29
CA ARG A 63 -13.02 5.06 -1.62
C ARG A 63 -11.52 5.25 -1.76
N THR A 64 -11.12 6.15 -2.66
CA THR A 64 -9.81 6.78 -2.58
C THR A 64 -9.79 7.75 -1.39
N PHE A 65 -8.71 7.72 -0.62
CA PHE A 65 -8.45 8.71 0.44
C PHE A 65 -7.58 9.81 -0.15
N GLU A 66 -7.92 11.06 0.14
CA GLU A 66 -7.30 12.24 -0.44
C GLU A 66 -6.75 13.12 0.69
N PHE A 67 -5.55 13.66 0.50
CA PHE A 67 -4.84 14.43 1.52
C PHE A 67 -4.09 15.61 0.90
N ASP A 68 -4.10 16.75 1.59
CA ASP A 68 -3.35 17.94 1.17
C ASP A 68 -1.83 17.84 1.45
N ASN A 69 -1.40 16.88 2.27
CA ASN A 69 0.00 16.73 2.66
C ASN A 69 0.45 15.26 2.64
N PHE A 70 1.74 15.07 2.39
CA PHE A 70 2.36 13.75 2.27
C PHE A 70 2.31 12.94 3.57
N SER A 71 2.55 13.57 4.71
CA SER A 71 2.66 12.87 6.00
C SER A 71 1.37 12.13 6.37
N GLU A 72 0.20 12.77 6.18
CA GLU A 72 -1.09 12.11 6.43
C GLU A 72 -1.38 11.00 5.40
N ALA A 73 -0.99 11.18 4.13
CA ALA A 73 -1.14 10.16 3.11
C ALA A 73 -0.25 8.94 3.38
N GLU A 74 1.02 9.16 3.75
CA GLU A 74 1.96 8.11 4.13
C GLU A 74 1.45 7.33 5.34
N LYS A 75 1.01 8.03 6.39
CA LYS A 75 0.40 7.42 7.56
C LYS A 75 -0.81 6.57 7.19
N LYS A 76 -1.69 7.07 6.30
CA LYS A 76 -2.83 6.29 5.81
C LYS A 76 -2.38 5.07 5.02
N PHE A 77 -1.41 5.21 4.15
CA PHE A 77 -0.85 4.13 3.35
C PHE A 77 -0.33 2.99 4.24
N PHE A 78 0.50 3.30 5.25
CA PHE A 78 0.97 2.28 6.18
C PHE A 78 -0.14 1.68 7.05
N ASN A 79 -1.12 2.47 7.51
CA ASN A 79 -2.27 1.93 8.24
C ASN A 79 -3.05 0.88 7.41
N VAL A 80 -3.11 1.04 6.08
CA VAL A 80 -3.73 0.05 5.18
C VAL A 80 -2.84 -1.19 5.06
N LEU A 81 -1.51 -1.04 4.95
CA LEU A 81 -0.59 -2.18 4.93
C LEU A 81 -0.62 -2.98 6.24
N ASP A 82 -0.62 -2.30 7.39
CA ASP A 82 -0.74 -2.92 8.71
C ASP A 82 -2.05 -3.72 8.83
N PHE A 83 -3.16 -3.16 8.33
CA PHE A 83 -4.44 -3.84 8.25
C PHE A 83 -4.36 -5.11 7.38
N ILE A 84 -3.72 -5.03 6.22
CA ILE A 84 -3.54 -6.18 5.32
C ILE A 84 -2.72 -7.28 5.99
N VAL A 85 -1.64 -6.94 6.71
CA VAL A 85 -0.85 -7.92 7.50
C VAL A 85 -1.73 -8.63 8.52
N ARG A 86 -2.50 -7.87 9.28
CA ARG A 86 -3.39 -8.43 10.31
C ARG A 86 -4.45 -9.35 9.72
N GLU A 87 -5.15 -8.91 8.66
CA GLU A 87 -6.21 -9.72 8.05
C GLU A 87 -5.65 -10.92 7.29
N GLY A 88 -4.49 -10.79 6.63
CA GLY A 88 -3.84 -11.92 5.96
C GLY A 88 -3.44 -13.04 6.93
N ARG A 89 -2.89 -12.70 8.10
CA ARG A 89 -2.62 -13.66 9.19
C ARG A 89 -3.90 -14.34 9.67
N ARG A 90 -4.95 -13.53 9.89
CA ARG A 90 -6.26 -14.02 10.33
C ARG A 90 -6.88 -14.99 9.33
N ASP A 91 -6.83 -14.68 8.04
CA ASP A 91 -7.42 -15.50 6.99
C ASP A 91 -6.62 -16.79 6.78
N ILE A 92 -5.29 -16.76 6.83
CA ILE A 92 -4.48 -17.98 6.82
C ILE A 92 -4.82 -18.87 8.01
N SER A 93 -4.93 -18.31 9.22
CA SER A 93 -5.30 -19.08 10.42
C SER A 93 -6.71 -19.70 10.34
N ASN A 94 -7.66 -19.04 9.67
CA ASN A 94 -9.05 -19.49 9.63
C ASN A 94 -9.39 -20.35 8.40
N ARG A 95 -8.73 -20.09 7.27
CA ARG A 95 -9.09 -20.63 5.94
C ARG A 95 -7.91 -21.25 5.19
N GLY A 96 -6.69 -21.13 5.71
CA GLY A 96 -5.48 -21.68 5.09
C GLY A 96 -5.02 -20.96 3.82
N SER A 97 -5.64 -19.84 3.45
CA SER A 97 -5.24 -19.05 2.28
C SER A 97 -5.59 -17.57 2.42
N TYR A 98 -4.91 -16.71 1.66
CA TYR A 98 -5.21 -15.29 1.48
C TYR A 98 -5.03 -14.89 0.00
N MET A 99 -5.41 -13.66 -0.37
CA MET A 99 -5.46 -13.16 -1.75
C MET A 99 -4.17 -13.39 -2.56
N TYR A 100 -3.01 -13.40 -1.90
CA TYR A 100 -1.71 -13.73 -2.48
C TYR A 100 -0.75 -14.28 -1.43
N SER A 101 0.29 -15.00 -1.86
CA SER A 101 1.33 -15.52 -0.96
C SER A 101 2.24 -14.42 -0.43
N SER A 102 2.48 -14.41 0.88
CA SER A 102 3.52 -13.61 1.53
C SER A 102 3.96 -14.31 2.82
N PRO A 103 5.27 -14.28 3.15
CA PRO A 103 5.79 -14.80 4.42
C PRO A 103 5.32 -14.02 5.65
N LEU A 104 4.58 -12.92 5.49
CA LEU A 104 4.06 -12.12 6.61
C LEU A 104 2.82 -12.73 7.24
N TRP A 105 2.11 -13.61 6.52
CA TRP A 105 0.90 -14.26 7.04
C TRP A 105 1.21 -15.39 8.02
N ASP A 106 2.34 -16.09 7.81
CA ASP A 106 2.77 -17.23 8.62
C ASP A 106 3.52 -16.80 9.89
N LYS A 107 3.78 -15.50 10.04
CA LYS A 107 4.46 -14.95 11.21
C LYS A 107 3.44 -14.62 12.30
N PRO A 108 3.67 -15.05 13.56
CA PRO A 108 2.84 -14.66 14.70
C PRO A 108 2.72 -13.13 14.83
#